data_AF-A0A8C0Y3Q8-F1
#
_entry.id   AF-A0A8C0Y3Q8-F1
#
_cell.length_a   1.000
_cell.length_b   1.000
_cell.length_c   1.000
_cell.angle_alpha   90.00
_cell.angle_beta   90.00
_cell.angle_gamma   90.00
#
_symmetry.space_group_name_H-M   'P 1'
#
loop_
_entity.id
_entity.type
_entity.pdbx_description
1 polymer ?
#
loop_
_entity_poly.entity_id
_entity_poly.type
_entity_poly.pdbx_seq_one_letter_code
_entity_poly.pdbx_strand_id
1 'polypeptide(L)'
;ESEECIIVLYRLKYCGVTGEGCAALASALRSNPSHLRYLYLTENKLGVSGVKLLSDLKDDPHYKLERLNYYSQYLDVSPVSSGSADGE
;
A
#
# COMPACT_ATOMS: atom_id res chain seq x y z
N GLU A 1 -19.32 -28.21 6.57
CA GLU A 1 -18.46 -27.23 7.26
C GLU A 1 -18.75 -25.88 6.63
N SER A 2 -19.32 -24.96 7.39
CA SER A 2 -19.64 -23.63 6.88
C SER A 2 -18.33 -22.86 6.80
N GLU A 3 -17.84 -22.62 5.59
CA GLU A 3 -16.76 -21.67 5.35
C GLU A 3 -17.26 -20.31 5.84
N GLU A 4 -16.86 -19.93 7.05
CA GLU A 4 -17.26 -18.65 7.62
C GLU A 4 -16.76 -17.57 6.67
N CYS A 5 -17.72 -16.83 6.12
CA CYS A 5 -17.50 -15.77 5.15
C CYS A 5 -16.86 -14.58 5.88
N ILE A 6 -15.57 -14.69 6.20
CA ILE A 6 -14.85 -13.61 6.88
C ILE A 6 -14.41 -12.60 5.81
N ILE A 7 -15.32 -11.70 5.45
CA ILE A 7 -14.97 -10.49 4.71
C ILE A 7 -14.38 -9.50 5.73
N VAL A 8 -13.06 -9.55 5.95
CA VAL A 8 -12.40 -8.48 6.71
C VAL A 8 -12.10 -7.33 5.74
N LEU A 9 -12.72 -6.19 6.02
CA LEU A 9 -12.54 -4.91 5.31
C LEU A 9 -11.94 -3.89 6.26
N TYR A 10 -10.81 -3.28 5.88
CA TYR A 10 -10.20 -2.19 6.64
C TYR A 10 -10.14 -0.92 5.79
N ARG A 11 -10.72 0.16 6.30
CA ARG A 11 -10.73 1.49 5.69
C ARG A 11 -9.93 2.46 6.56
N LEU A 12 -8.75 2.84 6.10
CA LEU A 12 -7.94 3.89 6.71
C LEU A 12 -7.96 5.10 5.77
N LYS A 13 -9.12 5.73 5.58
CA LYS A 13 -9.23 6.92 4.72
C LYS A 13 -8.82 8.16 5.51
N TYR A 14 -7.96 9.01 4.95
CA TYR A 14 -7.54 10.28 5.57
C TYR A 14 -6.99 10.09 7.00
N CYS A 15 -6.24 9.00 7.21
CA CYS A 15 -5.67 8.65 8.51
C CYS A 15 -4.23 9.14 8.69
N GLY A 16 -3.69 9.90 7.74
CA GLY A 16 -2.31 10.35 7.77
C GLY A 16 -1.29 9.23 7.54
N VAL A 17 -1.69 8.14 6.88
CA VAL A 17 -0.76 7.04 6.55
C VAL A 17 0.31 7.56 5.59
N THR A 18 1.57 7.36 5.98
CA THR A 18 2.76 7.70 5.18
C THR A 18 3.41 6.44 4.61
N GLY A 19 4.48 6.57 3.83
CA GLY A 19 5.26 5.42 3.36
C GLY A 19 5.81 4.54 4.48
N GLU A 20 6.19 5.12 5.63
CA GLU A 20 6.58 4.36 6.83
C GLU A 20 5.39 3.57 7.40
N GLY A 21 4.20 4.19 7.41
CA GLY A 21 2.96 3.53 7.79
C GLY A 21 2.65 2.34 6.88
N CYS A 22 2.90 2.44 5.57
CA CYS A 22 2.79 1.32 4.64
C CYS A 22 3.76 0.17 4.97
N ALA A 23 5.00 0.48 5.32
CA ALA A 23 5.99 -0.52 5.70
C ALA A 23 5.58 -1.25 7.00
N ALA A 24 5.11 -0.50 8.00
CA ALA A 24 4.58 -1.05 9.24
C ALA A 24 3.35 -1.94 9.00
N LEU A 25 2.40 -1.48 8.17
CA LEU A 25 1.24 -2.28 7.76
C LEU A 25 1.69 -3.58 7.09
N ALA A 26 2.59 -3.50 6.10
CA ALA A 26 3.05 -4.67 5.38
C ALA A 26 3.74 -5.68 6.31
N SER A 27 4.56 -5.21 7.26
CA SER A 27 5.18 -6.07 8.27
C SER A 27 4.15 -6.73 9.18
N ALA A 28 3.16 -5.97 9.67
CA ALA A 28 2.11 -6.51 10.53
C ALA A 28 1.25 -7.56 9.80
N LEU A 29 0.93 -7.30 8.53
CA LEU A 29 0.15 -8.22 7.68
C LEU A 29 0.94 -9.48 7.30
N ARG A 30 2.27 -9.40 7.12
CA ARG A 30 3.12 -10.59 6.93
C ARG A 30 3.27 -11.40 8.20
N SER A 31 3.46 -10.74 9.34
CA SER A 31 3.64 -11.42 10.62
C SER A 31 2.35 -12.08 11.12
N ASN A 32 1.20 -11.52 10.76
CA ASN A 32 -0.10 -12.08 11.03
C ASN A 32 -0.92 -12.03 9.73
N PRO A 33 -0.78 -13.05 8.85
CA PRO A 33 -1.54 -13.14 7.61
C PRO A 33 -3.02 -13.30 7.95
N SER A 34 -3.66 -12.16 8.18
CA SER A 34 -5.06 -12.05 8.51
C SER A 34 -5.93 -12.49 7.34
N HIS A 35 -7.19 -12.77 7.62
CA HIS A 35 -8.23 -12.95 6.60
C HIS A 35 -8.60 -11.61 5.90
N LEU A 36 -7.71 -10.61 5.91
CA LEU A 36 -7.94 -9.34 5.26
C LEU A 36 -7.98 -9.51 3.74
N ARG A 37 -9.15 -9.24 3.19
CA ARG A 37 -9.46 -9.36 1.77
C ARG A 37 -9.49 -8.00 1.08
N TYR A 38 -9.88 -6.96 1.83
CA TYR A 38 -10.09 -5.62 1.29
C TYR A 38 -9.40 -4.56 2.15
N LEU A 39 -8.46 -3.83 1.56
CA LEU A 39 -7.74 -2.72 2.21
C LEU A 39 -7.92 -1.43 1.40
N TYR A 40 -8.47 -0.41 2.05
CA TYR A 40 -8.68 0.92 1.48
C TYR A 40 -7.84 1.96 2.24
N LEU A 41 -6.92 2.61 1.53
CA LEU A 41 -5.99 3.62 2.02
C LEU A 41 -6.13 4.96 1.28
N THR A 42 -7.31 5.23 0.73
CA THR A 42 -7.56 6.46 -0.03
C THR A 42 -7.35 7.71 0.81
N GLU A 43 -6.98 8.82 0.17
CA GLU A 43 -6.73 10.10 0.83
C GLU A 43 -5.57 10.07 1.84
N ASN A 44 -4.55 9.24 1.62
CA ASN A 44 -3.31 9.23 2.41
C ASN A 44 -2.09 9.54 1.55
N LYS A 45 -0.97 9.89 2.18
CA LYS A 45 0.31 10.24 1.52
C LYS A 45 1.26 9.04 1.52
N LEU A 46 0.86 7.97 0.86
CA LEU A 46 1.59 6.69 0.88
C LEU A 46 2.98 6.80 0.22
N GLY A 47 3.14 7.70 -0.75
CA GLY A 47 4.34 7.80 -1.57
C GLY A 47 4.54 6.59 -2.50
N VAL A 48 5.49 6.69 -3.44
CA VAL A 48 5.76 5.63 -4.42
C VAL A 48 6.26 4.35 -3.75
N SER A 49 7.15 4.49 -2.76
CA SER A 49 7.70 3.36 -2.00
C SER A 49 6.64 2.63 -1.17
N GLY A 50 5.76 3.37 -0.49
CA GLY A 50 4.68 2.78 0.32
C GLY A 50 3.65 2.03 -0.54
N VAL A 51 3.28 2.58 -1.70
CA VAL A 51 2.42 1.90 -2.67
C VAL A 51 3.07 0.61 -3.15
N LYS A 52 4.35 0.65 -3.55
CA LYS A 52 5.08 -0.53 -4.00
C LYS A 52 5.10 -1.65 -2.95
N LEU A 53 5.41 -1.33 -1.69
CA LEU A 53 5.43 -2.31 -0.60
C LEU A 53 4.09 -3.03 -0.41
N LEU A 54 2.98 -2.30 -0.49
CA LEU A 54 1.64 -2.87 -0.33
C LEU A 54 1.19 -3.65 -1.57
N SER A 55 1.60 -3.24 -2.77
CA SER A 55 1.37 -4.01 -4.00
C SER A 55 2.16 -5.33 -3.97
N ASP A 56 3.44 -5.29 -3.60
CA ASP A 56 4.27 -6.49 -3.46
C ASP A 56 3.67 -7.47 -2.44
N LEU A 57 3.09 -6.94 -1.35
CA LEU A 57 2.36 -7.75 -0.37
C LEU A 57 1.08 -8.37 -0.96
N LYS A 58 0.31 -7.62 -1.76
CA LYS A 58 -0.92 -8.12 -2.39
C LYS A 58 -0.63 -9.29 -3.34
N ASP A 59 0.53 -9.27 -3.99
CA ASP A 59 0.94 -10.30 -4.94
C ASP A 59 1.71 -11.46 -4.26
N ASP A 60 1.88 -11.41 -2.94
CA ASP A 60 2.48 -12.48 -2.14
C ASP A 60 1.54 -13.70 -2.09
N PRO A 61 1.99 -14.91 -2.48
CA PRO A 61 1.13 -16.10 -2.52
C PRO A 61 0.64 -16.55 -1.13
N HIS A 62 1.31 -16.13 -0.06
CA HIS A 62 0.93 -16.43 1.31
C HIS A 62 -0.08 -15.42 1.89
N TYR A 63 -0.32 -14.30 1.18
CA TYR A 63 -1.23 -13.25 1.62
C TYR A 63 -2.41 -13.10 0.66
N LYS A 64 -3.64 -13.25 1.17
CA LYS A 64 -4.84 -13.33 0.33
C LYS A 64 -5.61 -12.00 0.28
N LEU A 65 -4.94 -10.95 -0.15
CA LEU A 65 -5.59 -9.65 -0.37
C LEU A 65 -6.21 -9.58 -1.76
N GLU A 66 -7.54 -9.56 -1.82
CA GLU A 66 -8.29 -9.48 -3.08
C GLU A 66 -8.27 -8.07 -3.66
N ARG A 67 -8.39 -7.05 -2.81
CA ARG A 67 -8.44 -5.66 -3.26
C ARG A 67 -7.61 -4.76 -2.36
N LEU A 68 -6.64 -4.10 -2.98
CA LEU A 68 -5.95 -2.95 -2.45
C LEU A 68 -6.46 -1.71 -3.20
N ASN A 69 -6.99 -0.73 -2.47
CA ASN A 69 -7.41 0.54 -3.04
C ASN A 69 -6.67 1.68 -2.35
N TYR A 70 -5.81 2.34 -3.11
CA TYR A 70 -5.19 3.59 -2.72
C TYR A 70 -5.46 4.60 -3.85
N TYR A 71 -5.95 5.77 -3.46
CA TYR A 71 -5.91 6.97 -4.29
C TYR A 71 -5.26 8.00 -3.39
N SER A 72 -4.00 8.34 -3.69
CA SER A 72 -3.23 9.31 -2.94
C SER A 72 -3.37 10.66 -3.61
N GLN A 73 -3.68 11.71 -2.84
CA GLN A 73 -3.41 13.06 -3.31
C GLN A 73 -1.88 13.20 -3.39
N TYR A 74 -1.35 13.39 -4.60
CA TYR A 74 0.07 13.38 -4.93
C TYR A 74 0.70 11.98 -4.98
N LEU A 75 0.63 11.34 -6.14
CA LEU A 75 1.84 10.70 -6.66
C LEU A 75 2.88 11.81 -6.74
N ASP A 76 3.95 11.74 -5.96
CA ASP A 76 5.10 12.61 -6.17
C ASP A 76 5.69 12.28 -7.55
N VAL A 77 5.13 12.90 -8.58
CA VAL A 77 5.69 12.98 -9.92
C VAL A 77 6.55 14.24 -9.95
N SER A 78 7.50 14.34 -9.01
CA SER A 78 8.59 15.29 -9.22
C SER A 78 9.27 14.85 -10.53
N PRO A 79 9.28 15.67 -11.59
CA PRO A 79 10.04 15.34 -12.78
C PRO A 79 11.50 15.17 -12.34
N VAL A 80 12.09 14.02 -12.67
CA VAL A 80 13.54 13.88 -12.59
C VAL A 80 14.12 14.92 -13.55
N SER A 81 14.62 16.03 -13.01
CA SER A 81 15.45 16.95 -13.77
C SER A 81 16.76 16.23 -14.05
N SER A 82 16.79 15.40 -15.10
CA SER A 82 18.04 14.97 -15.72
C SER A 82 18.59 16.15 -16.52
N GLY A 83 19.15 17.13 -15.81
CA GLY A 83 20.02 18.14 -16.40
C GLY A 83 21.40 17.53 -16.52
N SER A 84 21.73 17.05 -17.73
CA SER A 84 23.11 16.68 -18.08
C SER A 84 24.02 17.88 -17.86
N ALA A 85 25.17 17.64 -17.26
CA ALA A 85 26.27 18.59 -17.21
C ALA A 85 26.88 18.67 -18.61
N ASP A 86 26.62 19.75 -19.33
CA ASP A 86 27.51 20.21 -20.39
C ASP A 86 28.74 20.81 -19.70
N GLY A 87 29.88 20.11 -19.84
CA GLY A 87 31.18 20.61 -19.44
C GLY A 87 31.75 21.54 -20.51
N GLU A 88 32.19 22.72 -20.08
CA GLU A 88 33.29 23.46 -20.73
C GLU A 88 34.64 22.84 -20.32
#